data_AF-A0A5J6YWX6-F1
#
_entry.id   AF-A0A5J6YWX6-F1
#
_cell.length_a   1.000
_cell.length_b   1.000
_cell.length_c   1.000
_cell.angle_alpha   90.00
_cell.angle_beta   90.00
_cell.angle_gamma   90.00
#
_symmetry.space_group_name_H-M   'P 1'
#
loop_
_entity.id
_entity.type
_entity.pdbx_description
1 polymer ?
#
loop_
_entity_poly.entity_id
_entity_poly.type
_entity_poly.pdbx_seq_one_letter_code
_entity_poly.pdbx_strand_id
1 'polypeptide(L)'
;MRRRVILLVVLAGVVAVAAPAFPFLARYGTVPHKADGPVTLLLAGVTPKYDESAPVWPWPARPEDYSGLTDTILLAQLRPDGTTNMLSIPRDTWVNVPGNGWGKINGSNPHGGPETLVGAVQNLTGVKVDAYALLSLNAMRAMTQAAGGVTLDVAQDMKYDDNAGKLHIDLKAGRQHLSGEQAEGYLRFRKDNLGDIGRVARQQNFLGALLNKIKSPLNWWRMPGMVGAVDRNMKSNLTRAQVAGILGAALSGPKVAMHTVPGNFGGGGTWVADRAALATVVENNFTDPNDPRRLSIAVINTAAPSGSARRLQEKLEGLGYLRVSVANGPQGNATTTITGPQAGRILQDVGHGQVVQAQGVPGADVTVRLGSDTPAN
;
A
#
# COMPACT_ATOMS: atom_id res chain seq x y z
N MET A 1 -46.46 -8.62 -14.89
CA MET A 1 -45.59 -8.05 -15.95
C MET A 1 -44.73 -6.87 -15.46
N ARG A 2 -45.31 -5.80 -14.86
CA ARG A 2 -44.56 -4.63 -14.35
C ARG A 2 -43.40 -4.91 -13.37
N ARG A 3 -43.57 -5.80 -12.38
CA ARG A 3 -42.49 -6.15 -11.43
C ARG A 3 -41.28 -6.82 -12.09
N ARG A 4 -41.50 -7.65 -13.12
CA ARG A 4 -40.41 -8.30 -13.87
C ARG A 4 -39.66 -7.30 -14.74
N VAL A 5 -40.36 -6.34 -15.36
CA VAL A 5 -39.74 -5.26 -16.15
C VAL A 5 -38.90 -4.34 -15.25
N ILE A 6 -39.41 -3.95 -14.08
CA ILE A 6 -38.64 -3.14 -13.11
C ILE A 6 -37.38 -3.90 -12.67
N LEU A 7 -37.50 -5.20 -12.36
CA LEU A 7 -36.37 -6.01 -11.91
C LEU A 7 -35.31 -6.19 -13.02
N LEU A 8 -35.73 -6.34 -14.28
CA LEU A 8 -34.81 -6.38 -15.43
C LEU A 8 -34.12 -5.04 -15.68
N VAL A 9 -34.82 -3.91 -15.54
CA VAL A 9 -34.23 -2.57 -15.67
C VAL A 9 -33.23 -2.30 -14.54
N VAL A 10 -33.55 -2.68 -13.31
CA VAL A 10 -32.63 -2.59 -12.16
C VAL A 10 -31.41 -3.47 -12.39
N LEU A 11 -31.60 -4.72 -12.85
CA LEU A 11 -30.50 -5.64 -13.14
C LEU A 11 -29.61 -5.11 -14.28
N ALA A 12 -30.20 -4.61 -15.37
CA ALA A 12 -29.47 -3.98 -16.46
C ALA A 12 -28.70 -2.74 -15.98
N GLY A 13 -29.28 -1.93 -15.11
CA GLY A 13 -28.61 -0.80 -14.47
C GLY A 13 -27.42 -1.22 -13.60
N VAL A 14 -27.57 -2.27 -12.79
CA VAL A 14 -26.48 -2.82 -11.96
C VAL A 14 -25.35 -3.38 -12.84
N VAL A 15 -25.70 -4.12 -13.91
CA VAL A 15 -24.73 -4.65 -14.86
C VAL A 15 -23.99 -3.51 -15.57
N ALA A 16 -24.69 -2.48 -16.03
CA ALA A 16 -24.08 -1.32 -16.67
C ALA A 16 -23.12 -0.57 -15.74
N VAL A 17 -23.50 -0.41 -14.46
CA VAL A 17 -22.65 0.21 -13.44
C VAL A 17 -21.41 -0.64 -13.15
N ALA A 18 -21.53 -1.97 -13.11
CA ALA A 18 -20.43 -2.87 -12.80
C ALA A 18 -19.51 -3.18 -14.02
N ALA A 19 -20.02 -3.03 -15.25
CA ALA A 19 -19.32 -3.40 -16.48
C ALA A 19 -17.88 -2.86 -16.60
N PRO A 20 -17.58 -1.59 -16.22
CA PRO A 20 -16.21 -1.08 -16.30
C PRO A 20 -15.20 -1.85 -15.45
N ALA A 21 -15.63 -2.44 -14.31
CA ALA A 21 -14.77 -3.24 -13.44
C ALA A 21 -14.78 -4.73 -13.79
N PHE A 22 -15.58 -5.17 -14.76
CA PHE A 22 -15.72 -6.59 -15.08
C PHE A 22 -14.38 -7.28 -15.44
N PRO A 23 -13.47 -6.69 -16.25
CA PRO A 23 -12.17 -7.32 -16.53
C PRO A 23 -11.35 -7.56 -15.26
N PHE A 24 -11.32 -6.57 -14.35
CA PHE A 24 -10.67 -6.68 -13.05
C PHE A 24 -11.32 -7.79 -12.21
N LEU A 25 -12.65 -7.84 -12.13
CA LEU A 25 -13.39 -8.87 -11.39
C LEU A 25 -13.20 -10.27 -12.00
N ALA A 26 -13.05 -10.40 -13.32
CA ALA A 26 -12.77 -11.69 -13.93
C ALA A 26 -11.35 -12.19 -13.58
N ARG A 27 -10.37 -11.27 -13.59
CA ARG A 27 -8.96 -11.58 -13.29
C ARG A 27 -8.71 -11.82 -11.80
N TYR A 28 -9.31 -11.00 -10.94
CA TYR A 28 -9.04 -10.96 -9.50
C TYR A 28 -10.22 -11.35 -8.61
N GLY A 29 -11.36 -11.72 -9.21
CA GLY A 29 -12.58 -12.09 -8.50
C GLY A 29 -12.31 -13.07 -7.38
N THR A 30 -12.62 -12.62 -6.17
CA THR A 30 -12.37 -13.31 -4.92
C THR A 30 -13.34 -12.74 -3.89
N VAL A 31 -13.66 -13.53 -2.86
CA VAL A 31 -14.44 -13.03 -1.74
C VAL A 31 -13.52 -12.10 -0.92
N PRO A 32 -13.89 -10.83 -0.68
CA PRO A 32 -13.13 -9.96 0.21
C PRO A 32 -13.04 -10.62 1.58
N HIS A 33 -11.84 -10.71 2.13
CA HIS A 33 -11.61 -11.18 3.48
C HIS A 33 -10.63 -10.25 4.18
N LYS A 34 -10.68 -10.25 5.51
CA LYS A 34 -9.65 -9.59 6.31
C LYS A 34 -8.32 -10.30 6.02
N ALA A 35 -7.27 -9.56 5.66
CA ALA A 35 -5.96 -10.15 5.43
C ALA A 35 -5.42 -10.77 6.74
N ASP A 36 -4.71 -11.89 6.64
CA ASP A 36 -4.11 -12.59 7.80
C ASP A 36 -2.92 -11.81 8.40
N GLY A 37 -2.35 -10.90 7.62
CA GLY A 37 -1.27 -9.99 7.98
C GLY A 37 -1.30 -8.73 7.11
N PRO A 38 -0.39 -7.77 7.32
CA PRO A 38 -0.33 -6.60 6.47
C PRO A 38 0.03 -6.97 5.03
N VAL A 39 -0.57 -6.25 4.08
CA VAL A 39 -0.24 -6.34 2.65
C VAL A 39 0.44 -5.04 2.23
N THR A 40 1.69 -5.12 1.79
CA THR A 40 2.49 -3.97 1.38
C THR A 40 2.59 -3.89 -0.14
N LEU A 41 2.08 -2.79 -0.69
CA LEU A 41 2.02 -2.50 -2.12
C LEU A 41 2.90 -1.30 -2.46
N LEU A 42 3.73 -1.44 -3.49
CA LEU A 42 4.42 -0.32 -4.11
C LEU A 42 3.59 0.24 -5.27
N LEU A 43 3.12 1.48 -5.15
CA LEU A 43 2.45 2.21 -6.21
C LEU A 43 3.44 3.17 -6.86
N ALA A 44 3.55 3.17 -8.19
CA ALA A 44 4.39 4.14 -8.88
C ALA A 44 3.77 4.67 -10.17
N GLY A 45 3.81 5.98 -10.37
CA GLY A 45 3.38 6.65 -11.60
C GLY A 45 4.53 6.74 -12.61
N VAL A 46 4.34 6.20 -13.81
CA VAL A 46 5.37 6.12 -14.86
C VAL A 46 5.22 7.24 -15.87
N THR A 47 6.33 7.88 -16.23
CA THR A 47 6.39 8.88 -17.31
C THR A 47 6.19 8.21 -18.67
N PRO A 48 5.28 8.70 -19.53
CA PRO A 48 5.10 8.14 -20.86
C PRO A 48 6.33 8.39 -21.74
N LYS A 49 6.60 7.47 -22.66
CA LYS A 49 7.55 7.69 -23.75
C LYS A 49 6.85 8.35 -24.93
N TYR A 50 7.55 9.23 -25.62
CA TYR A 50 7.06 9.92 -26.81
C TYR A 50 7.72 9.35 -28.07
N ASP A 51 6.99 9.33 -29.18
CA ASP A 51 7.52 8.85 -30.44
C ASP A 51 8.24 9.95 -31.20
N GLU A 52 9.53 10.09 -30.92
CA GLU A 52 10.37 11.14 -31.51
C GLU A 52 10.54 11.00 -33.04
N SER A 53 10.19 9.85 -33.60
CA SER A 53 10.22 9.60 -35.04
C SER A 53 8.96 10.08 -35.77
N ALA A 54 7.90 10.45 -35.03
CA ALA A 54 6.66 10.89 -35.64
C ALA A 54 6.85 12.23 -36.36
N PRO A 55 6.25 12.41 -37.56
CA PRO A 55 6.38 13.63 -38.34
C PRO A 55 5.58 14.82 -37.77
N VAL A 56 4.89 14.62 -36.63
CA VAL A 56 4.03 15.61 -36.00
C VAL A 56 4.65 16.00 -34.66
N TRP A 57 4.95 17.28 -34.52
CA TRP A 57 5.27 17.90 -33.24
C TRP A 57 4.01 18.54 -32.65
N PRO A 58 3.68 18.29 -31.36
CA PRO A 58 4.42 17.45 -30.43
C PRO A 58 4.28 15.96 -30.71
N TRP A 59 5.35 15.23 -30.43
CA TRP A 59 5.40 13.80 -30.62
C TRP A 59 4.26 13.10 -29.86
N PRO A 60 3.55 12.16 -30.50
CA PRO A 60 2.51 11.41 -29.83
C PRO A 60 3.13 10.51 -28.76
N ALA A 61 2.39 10.25 -27.68
CA ALA A 61 2.78 9.24 -26.71
C ALA A 61 2.82 7.86 -27.41
N ARG A 62 3.88 7.09 -27.16
CA ARG A 62 3.96 5.69 -27.57
C ARG A 62 2.97 4.85 -26.74
N PRO A 63 2.60 3.66 -27.24
CA PRO A 63 1.94 2.66 -26.39
C PRO A 63 2.74 2.48 -25.09
N GLU A 64 2.02 2.48 -23.97
CA GLU A 64 2.65 2.41 -22.65
C GLU A 64 3.36 1.07 -22.47
N ASP A 65 4.67 1.12 -22.23
CA ASP A 65 5.52 -0.05 -21.96
C ASP A 65 5.93 -0.14 -20.48
N TYR A 66 5.56 0.87 -19.67
CA TYR A 66 5.84 0.97 -18.24
C TYR A 66 7.33 0.95 -17.88
N SER A 67 8.22 1.28 -18.80
CA SER A 67 9.67 1.30 -18.57
C SER A 67 10.24 2.72 -18.36
N GLY A 68 9.38 3.74 -18.36
CA GLY A 68 9.77 5.13 -18.09
C GLY A 68 10.19 5.37 -16.63
N LEU A 69 10.63 6.61 -16.37
CA LEU A 69 10.94 7.07 -15.01
C LEU A 69 9.68 7.02 -14.13
N THR A 70 9.85 6.83 -12.82
CA THR A 70 8.73 6.89 -11.87
C THR A 70 8.67 8.24 -11.17
N ASP A 71 7.68 9.06 -11.51
CA ASP A 71 7.52 10.44 -11.03
C ASP A 71 6.75 10.55 -9.70
N THR A 72 6.04 9.49 -9.33
CA THR A 72 5.36 9.36 -8.05
C THR A 72 5.65 7.96 -7.53
N ILE A 73 6.11 7.85 -6.29
CA ILE A 73 6.47 6.57 -5.67
C ILE A 73 5.83 6.56 -4.29
N LEU A 74 4.96 5.59 -4.04
CA LEU A 74 4.16 5.48 -2.82
C LEU A 74 4.24 4.04 -2.31
N LEU A 75 4.74 3.86 -1.11
CA LEU A 75 4.67 2.59 -0.40
C LEU A 75 3.40 2.59 0.46
N ALA A 76 2.47 1.68 0.20
CA ALA A 76 1.21 1.56 0.94
C ALA A 76 1.15 0.22 1.67
N GLN A 77 0.97 0.23 2.98
CA GLN A 77 0.74 -0.98 3.78
C GLN A 77 -0.68 -0.98 4.31
N LEU A 78 -1.46 -1.97 3.89
CA LEU A 78 -2.82 -2.21 4.36
C LEU A 78 -2.77 -3.21 5.49
N ARG A 79 -3.29 -2.84 6.65
CA ARG A 79 -3.28 -3.67 7.85
C ARG A 79 -4.64 -4.36 8.04
N PRO A 80 -4.67 -5.54 8.70
CA PRO A 80 -5.91 -6.26 8.96
C PRO A 80 -6.95 -5.44 9.73
N ASP A 81 -6.53 -4.52 10.59
CA ASP A 81 -7.40 -3.63 11.37
C ASP A 81 -8.09 -2.52 10.55
N GLY A 82 -7.86 -2.47 9.23
CA GLY A 82 -8.40 -1.45 8.32
C GLY A 82 -7.53 -0.19 8.23
N THR A 83 -6.41 -0.12 8.96
CA THR A 83 -5.46 0.98 8.86
C THR A 83 -4.63 0.83 7.57
N THR A 84 -4.44 1.92 6.82
CA THR A 84 -3.58 1.98 5.64
C THR A 84 -2.55 3.07 5.83
N ASN A 85 -1.29 2.68 5.98
CA ASN A 85 -0.17 3.61 6.09
C ASN A 85 0.46 3.80 4.71
N MET A 86 0.63 5.05 4.30
CA MET A 86 1.19 5.41 3.00
C MET A 86 2.44 6.26 3.20
N LEU A 87 3.54 5.90 2.54
CA LEU A 87 4.81 6.63 2.58
C LEU A 87 5.12 7.12 1.16
N SER A 88 5.03 8.43 0.97
CA SER A 88 5.47 9.10 -0.25
C SER A 88 6.99 9.17 -0.28
N ILE A 89 7.58 8.68 -1.36
CA ILE A 89 9.03 8.68 -1.59
C ILE A 89 9.30 9.69 -2.70
N PRO A 90 9.98 10.82 -2.41
CA PRO A 90 10.34 11.79 -3.43
C PRO A 90 11.12 11.12 -4.56
N ARG A 91 10.73 11.37 -5.81
CA ARG A 91 11.30 10.70 -6.99
C ARG A 91 12.81 10.89 -7.14
N ASP A 92 13.33 12.01 -6.63
CA ASP A 92 14.74 12.40 -6.69
C ASP A 92 15.54 11.88 -5.47
N THR A 93 14.98 10.96 -4.67
CA THR A 93 15.65 10.37 -3.50
C THR A 93 16.94 9.66 -3.91
N TRP A 94 18.05 10.04 -3.30
CA TRP A 94 19.37 9.47 -3.57
C TRP A 94 19.54 8.12 -2.87
N VAL A 95 19.65 7.05 -3.65
CA VAL A 95 19.71 5.66 -3.16
C VAL A 95 20.73 4.85 -3.93
N ASN A 96 21.18 3.73 -3.36
CA ASN A 96 21.90 2.71 -4.09
C ASN A 96 20.90 1.81 -4.83
N VAL A 97 20.83 1.97 -6.15
CA VAL A 97 19.95 1.20 -7.03
C VAL A 97 20.55 -0.20 -7.24
N PRO A 98 19.81 -1.28 -6.94
CA PRO A 98 20.31 -2.65 -7.10
C PRO A 98 20.84 -2.90 -8.51
N GLY A 99 22.12 -3.30 -8.62
CA GLY A 99 22.77 -3.57 -9.91
C GLY A 99 23.25 -2.35 -10.69
N ASN A 100 22.96 -1.12 -10.24
CA ASN A 100 23.27 0.11 -10.97
C ASN A 100 24.09 1.15 -10.18
N GLY A 101 24.24 0.98 -8.87
CA GLY A 101 24.99 1.91 -8.02
C GLY A 101 24.14 3.12 -7.57
N TRP A 102 24.81 4.18 -7.11
CA TRP A 102 24.12 5.36 -6.56
C TRP A 102 23.43 6.20 -7.65
N GLY A 103 22.16 6.52 -7.42
CA GLY A 103 21.34 7.28 -8.35
C GLY A 103 20.06 7.82 -7.71
N LYS A 104 19.28 8.58 -8.49
CA LYS A 104 17.92 8.97 -8.10
C LYS A 104 16.98 7.78 -8.22
N ILE A 105 16.13 7.57 -7.21
CA ILE A 105 15.27 6.39 -7.12
C ILE A 105 14.31 6.24 -8.32
N ASN A 106 13.89 7.35 -8.94
CA ASN A 106 13.05 7.30 -10.15
C ASN A 106 13.71 6.63 -11.36
N GLY A 107 15.03 6.57 -11.40
CA GLY A 107 15.81 5.86 -12.41
C GLY A 107 15.79 4.34 -12.25
N SER A 108 15.33 3.80 -11.12
CA SER A 108 15.35 2.36 -10.85
C SER A 108 14.52 1.57 -11.87
N ASN A 109 13.34 2.08 -12.26
CA ASN A 109 12.44 1.40 -13.19
C ASN A 109 12.99 1.35 -14.63
N PRO A 110 13.54 2.44 -15.20
CA PRO A 110 14.26 2.34 -16.49
C PRO A 110 15.46 1.40 -16.49
N HIS A 111 16.15 1.25 -15.36
CA HIS A 111 17.36 0.45 -15.29
C HIS A 111 17.13 -1.07 -15.24
N GLY A 112 16.09 -1.53 -14.55
CA GLY A 112 15.80 -2.97 -14.44
C GLY A 112 14.34 -3.31 -14.21
N GLY A 113 13.45 -2.38 -14.55
CA GLY A 113 12.00 -2.56 -14.42
C GLY A 113 11.48 -2.42 -12.99
N PRO A 114 10.22 -2.84 -12.75
CA PRO A 114 9.57 -2.66 -11.46
C PRO A 114 10.29 -3.37 -10.32
N GLU A 115 10.95 -4.50 -10.56
CA GLU A 115 11.65 -5.26 -9.52
C GLU A 115 12.88 -4.51 -8.99
N THR A 116 13.61 -3.79 -9.86
CA THR A 116 14.73 -2.93 -9.42
C THR A 116 14.22 -1.76 -8.59
N LEU A 117 13.07 -1.18 -8.94
CA LEU A 117 12.43 -0.16 -8.12
C LEU A 117 11.99 -0.72 -6.75
N VAL A 118 11.36 -1.90 -6.73
CA VAL A 118 11.01 -2.61 -5.49
C VAL A 118 12.26 -2.79 -4.63
N GLY A 119 13.35 -3.33 -5.19
CA GLY A 119 14.61 -3.51 -4.47
C GLY A 119 15.19 -2.20 -3.92
N ALA A 120 15.15 -1.11 -4.69
CA ALA A 120 15.60 0.20 -4.24
C ALA A 120 14.74 0.73 -3.06
N VAL A 121 13.42 0.56 -3.11
CA VAL A 121 12.51 0.95 -2.02
C VAL A 121 12.71 0.09 -0.77
N GLN A 122 12.88 -1.23 -0.93
CA GLN A 122 13.17 -2.14 0.20
C GLN A 122 14.52 -1.80 0.84
N ASN A 123 15.56 -1.50 0.05
CA ASN A 123 16.86 -1.08 0.57
C ASN A 123 16.81 0.28 1.29
N LEU A 124 15.94 1.18 0.84
CA LEU A 124 15.75 2.49 1.47
C LEU A 124 15.01 2.36 2.81
N THR A 125 13.93 1.58 2.84
CA THR A 125 12.97 1.58 3.96
C THR A 125 13.12 0.39 4.90
N GLY A 126 13.71 -0.72 4.46
CA GLY A 126 13.72 -1.99 5.18
C GLY A 126 12.37 -2.72 5.18
N VAL A 127 11.33 -2.15 4.56
CA VAL A 127 9.99 -2.73 4.52
C VAL A 127 9.89 -3.68 3.32
N LYS A 128 9.47 -4.92 3.56
CA LYS A 128 9.19 -5.89 2.49
C LYS A 128 8.00 -5.43 1.65
N VAL A 129 8.12 -5.51 0.33
CA VAL A 129 7.05 -5.23 -0.63
C VAL A 129 6.49 -6.56 -1.13
N ASP A 130 5.17 -6.72 -1.05
CA ASP A 130 4.48 -7.96 -1.46
C ASP A 130 4.02 -7.91 -2.92
N ALA A 131 3.72 -6.72 -3.42
CA ALA A 131 3.33 -6.48 -4.80
C ALA A 131 3.67 -5.05 -5.24
N TYR A 132 3.65 -4.81 -6.54
CA TYR A 132 3.73 -3.48 -7.13
C TYR A 132 2.56 -3.23 -8.10
N ALA A 133 2.27 -1.95 -8.32
CA ALA A 133 1.42 -1.46 -9.40
C ALA A 133 2.03 -0.19 -10.01
N LEU A 134 2.47 -0.32 -11.26
CA LEU A 134 2.87 0.80 -12.10
C LEU A 134 1.65 1.37 -12.81
N LEU A 135 1.47 2.67 -12.71
CA LEU A 135 0.32 3.42 -13.22
C LEU A 135 0.81 4.36 -14.32
N SER A 136 0.16 4.35 -15.48
CA SER A 136 0.47 5.34 -16.52
C SER A 136 -0.09 6.72 -16.15
N LEU A 137 0.38 7.75 -16.86
CA LEU A 137 -0.22 9.08 -16.76
C LEU A 137 -1.71 9.08 -17.12
N ASN A 138 -2.12 8.22 -18.06
CA ASN A 138 -3.51 8.02 -18.43
C ASN A 138 -4.32 7.35 -17.31
N ALA A 139 -3.70 6.47 -16.50
CA ALA A 139 -4.36 5.92 -15.32
C ALA A 139 -4.82 7.02 -14.38
N MET A 140 -3.94 7.99 -14.10
CA MET A 140 -4.24 9.12 -13.22
C MET A 140 -5.35 10.02 -13.82
N ARG A 141 -5.25 10.37 -15.11
CA ARG A 141 -6.28 11.19 -15.79
C ARG A 141 -7.64 10.50 -15.78
N ALA A 142 -7.68 9.23 -16.19
CA ALA A 142 -8.91 8.45 -16.28
C ALA A 142 -9.52 8.17 -14.89
N MET A 143 -8.70 7.88 -13.88
CA MET A 143 -9.15 7.68 -12.50
C MET A 143 -9.75 8.96 -11.92
N THR A 144 -9.09 10.10 -12.11
CA THR A 144 -9.59 11.41 -11.65
C THR A 144 -10.91 11.74 -12.33
N GLN A 145 -11.02 11.50 -13.64
CA GLN A 145 -12.25 11.70 -14.38
C GLN A 145 -13.37 10.73 -13.91
N ALA A 146 -13.05 9.46 -13.64
CA ALA A 146 -13.99 8.47 -13.15
C ALA A 146 -14.47 8.77 -11.73
N ALA A 147 -13.61 9.35 -10.89
CA ALA A 147 -13.99 9.91 -9.59
C ALA A 147 -14.89 11.17 -9.75
N GLY A 148 -14.96 11.71 -10.96
CA GLY A 148 -15.61 12.95 -11.38
C GLY A 148 -14.98 14.17 -10.74
N GLY A 149 -13.68 14.28 -10.97
CA GLY A 149 -12.83 15.41 -10.65
C GLY A 149 -12.39 15.49 -9.20
N VAL A 150 -11.39 16.32 -8.96
CA VAL A 150 -10.84 16.62 -7.63
C VAL A 150 -10.89 18.11 -7.38
N THR A 151 -11.18 18.51 -6.14
CA THR A 151 -11.15 19.93 -5.76
C THR A 151 -9.81 20.23 -5.11
N LEU A 152 -9.08 21.19 -5.68
CA LEU A 152 -7.76 21.59 -5.25
C LEU A 152 -7.69 23.11 -5.06
N ASP A 153 -6.83 23.54 -4.15
CA ASP A 153 -6.47 24.94 -4.01
C ASP A 153 -5.21 25.21 -4.84
N VAL A 154 -5.34 26.05 -5.84
CA VAL A 154 -4.25 26.39 -6.77
C VAL A 154 -3.57 27.64 -6.23
N ALA A 155 -2.34 27.51 -5.76
CA ALA A 155 -1.65 28.60 -5.05
C ALA A 155 -1.43 29.87 -5.88
N GLN A 156 -1.32 29.74 -7.20
CA GLN A 156 -1.09 30.85 -8.13
C GLN A 156 -1.62 30.51 -9.52
N ASP A 157 -1.80 31.53 -10.35
CA ASP A 157 -2.11 31.33 -11.77
C ASP A 157 -1.04 30.44 -12.44
N MET A 158 -1.46 29.30 -12.94
CA MET A 158 -0.63 28.37 -13.71
C MET A 158 -0.99 28.52 -15.18
N LYS A 159 -0.21 29.34 -15.89
CA LYS A 159 -0.26 29.43 -17.35
C LYS A 159 0.98 28.83 -17.96
N TYR A 160 0.78 27.73 -18.68
CA TYR A 160 1.85 27.06 -19.40
C TYR A 160 1.29 26.37 -20.62
N ASP A 161 1.69 26.88 -21.77
CA ASP A 161 1.47 26.25 -23.05
C ASP A 161 2.72 25.48 -23.44
N ASP A 162 2.62 24.16 -23.42
CA ASP A 162 3.63 23.28 -23.98
C ASP A 162 3.18 22.73 -25.32
N ASN A 163 3.62 23.42 -26.38
CA ASN A 163 3.47 22.93 -27.74
C ASN A 163 4.24 21.61 -27.96
N ALA A 164 5.19 21.22 -27.10
CA ALA A 164 5.95 19.96 -27.15
C ALA A 164 5.24 18.77 -26.49
N GLY A 165 4.20 19.00 -25.68
CA GLY A 165 3.48 17.95 -24.95
C GLY A 165 1.96 17.92 -25.14
N LYS A 166 1.39 18.79 -26.00
CA LYS A 166 -0.05 19.14 -26.03
C LYS A 166 -0.59 19.49 -24.64
N LEU A 167 0.25 20.10 -23.80
CA LEU A 167 -0.11 20.43 -22.44
C LEU A 167 -0.52 21.89 -22.40
N HIS A 168 -1.82 22.15 -22.44
CA HIS A 168 -2.40 23.46 -22.21
C HIS A 168 -2.79 23.58 -20.74
N ILE A 169 -2.01 24.34 -19.98
CA ILE A 169 -2.32 24.65 -18.59
C ILE A 169 -2.82 26.09 -18.54
N ASP A 170 -4.10 26.26 -18.24
CA ASP A 170 -4.68 27.52 -17.81
C ASP A 170 -5.50 27.24 -16.55
N LEU A 171 -4.83 27.29 -15.40
CA LEU A 171 -5.47 27.18 -14.09
C LEU A 171 -5.31 28.51 -13.36
N LYS A 172 -6.39 29.01 -12.78
CA LYS A 172 -6.36 30.25 -11.99
C LYS A 172 -5.87 30.00 -10.57
N ALA A 173 -5.54 31.04 -9.83
CA ALA A 173 -5.35 30.92 -8.39
C ALA A 173 -6.69 30.63 -7.70
N GLY A 174 -6.64 29.93 -6.57
CA GLY A 174 -7.76 29.63 -5.70
C GLY A 174 -8.38 28.24 -5.90
N ARG A 175 -9.43 27.99 -5.11
CA ARG A 175 -10.13 26.70 -5.04
C ARG A 175 -10.88 26.40 -6.34
N GLN A 176 -10.48 25.33 -7.01
CA GLN A 176 -11.05 24.89 -8.29
C GLN A 176 -11.35 23.40 -8.28
N HIS A 177 -12.34 23.01 -9.09
CA HIS A 177 -12.64 21.62 -9.37
C HIS A 177 -12.00 21.22 -10.70
N LEU A 178 -10.99 20.34 -10.63
CA LEU A 178 -10.18 19.94 -11.76
C LEU A 178 -10.66 18.61 -12.33
N SER A 179 -10.82 18.56 -13.66
CA SER A 179 -10.97 17.33 -14.44
C SER A 179 -9.67 16.52 -14.44
N GLY A 180 -9.70 15.32 -15.04
CA GLY A 180 -8.49 14.51 -15.19
C GLY A 180 -7.36 15.22 -15.94
N GLU A 181 -7.67 15.91 -17.04
CA GLU A 181 -6.69 16.67 -17.83
C GLU A 181 -6.17 17.89 -17.07
N GLN A 182 -7.05 18.63 -16.39
CA GLN A 182 -6.64 19.79 -15.59
C GLN A 182 -5.77 19.39 -14.39
N ALA A 183 -6.07 18.25 -13.75
CA ALA A 183 -5.28 17.73 -12.64
C ALA A 183 -3.88 17.30 -13.09
N GLU A 184 -3.76 16.76 -14.29
CA GLU A 184 -2.46 16.47 -14.89
C GLU A 184 -1.65 17.74 -15.16
N GLY A 185 -2.29 18.78 -15.72
CA GLY A 185 -1.67 20.10 -15.85
C GLY A 185 -1.14 20.62 -14.51
N TYR A 186 -1.97 20.57 -13.48
CA TYR A 186 -1.59 20.96 -12.11
C TYR A 186 -0.33 20.21 -11.61
N LEU A 187 -0.29 18.88 -11.77
CA LEU A 187 0.83 18.05 -11.33
C LEU A 187 2.11 18.25 -12.14
N ARG A 188 1.98 18.58 -13.43
CA ARG A 188 3.11 18.74 -14.36
C ARG A 188 3.63 20.17 -14.45
N PHE A 189 2.96 21.14 -13.83
CA PHE A 189 3.41 22.53 -13.81
C PHE A 189 4.79 22.67 -13.14
N ARG A 190 5.69 23.45 -13.77
CA ARG A 190 7.09 23.65 -13.32
C ARG A 190 7.55 25.11 -13.29
N LYS A 191 6.69 26.07 -13.70
CA LYS A 191 7.05 27.50 -13.79
C LYS A 191 6.87 28.26 -12.46
N ASP A 192 6.65 27.55 -11.36
CA ASP A 192 6.78 28.12 -10.03
C ASP A 192 8.25 28.14 -9.66
N ASN A 193 8.82 29.30 -9.33
CA ASN A 193 10.22 29.48 -8.92
C ASN A 193 10.64 28.67 -7.65
N LEU A 194 9.81 27.72 -7.21
CA LEU A 194 9.96 26.79 -6.09
C LEU A 194 10.61 25.45 -6.50
N GLY A 195 10.84 25.22 -7.80
CA GLY A 195 11.49 24.01 -8.31
C GLY A 195 10.80 22.73 -7.85
N ASP A 196 11.59 21.75 -7.41
CA ASP A 196 11.10 20.42 -7.03
C ASP A 196 10.27 20.39 -5.73
N ILE A 197 10.43 21.40 -4.85
CA ILE A 197 9.64 21.55 -3.61
C ILE A 197 8.16 21.75 -3.93
N GLY A 198 7.86 22.66 -4.86
CA GLY A 198 6.50 22.96 -5.28
C GLY A 198 5.80 21.74 -5.88
N ARG A 199 6.55 20.90 -6.62
CA ARG A 199 6.02 19.67 -7.21
C ARG A 199 5.60 18.65 -6.16
N VAL A 200 6.43 18.41 -5.14
CA VAL A 200 6.12 17.46 -4.07
C VAL A 200 4.85 17.90 -3.32
N ALA A 201 4.74 19.19 -2.99
CA ALA A 201 3.55 19.72 -2.33
C ALA A 201 2.28 19.55 -3.17
N ARG A 202 2.35 19.81 -4.48
CA ARG A 202 1.22 19.58 -5.40
C ARG A 202 0.80 18.12 -5.48
N GLN A 203 1.76 17.20 -5.56
CA GLN A 203 1.49 15.76 -5.58
C GLN A 203 0.79 15.31 -4.29
N GLN A 204 1.24 15.78 -3.13
CA GLN A 204 0.61 15.50 -1.85
C GLN A 204 -0.83 16.05 -1.77
N ASN A 205 -1.03 17.31 -2.18
CA ASN A 205 -2.35 17.93 -2.20
C ASN A 205 -3.33 17.19 -3.13
N PHE A 206 -2.87 16.83 -4.34
CA PHE A 206 -3.64 16.01 -5.27
C PHE A 206 -4.00 14.65 -4.69
N LEU A 207 -3.03 13.93 -4.13
CA LEU A 207 -3.26 12.61 -3.55
C LEU A 207 -4.27 12.68 -2.40
N GLY A 208 -4.15 13.66 -1.51
CA GLY A 208 -5.11 13.90 -0.43
C GLY A 208 -6.52 14.19 -0.96
N ALA A 209 -6.65 15.06 -1.96
CA ALA A 209 -7.94 15.38 -2.58
C ALA A 209 -8.58 14.17 -3.28
N LEU A 210 -7.79 13.37 -4.00
CA LEU A 210 -8.23 12.15 -4.65
C LEU A 210 -8.67 11.09 -3.64
N LEU A 211 -7.89 10.88 -2.57
CA LEU A 211 -8.25 9.95 -1.49
C LEU A 211 -9.55 10.37 -0.80
N ASN A 212 -9.76 11.66 -0.54
CA ASN A 212 -11.02 12.17 0.00
C ASN A 212 -12.21 11.92 -0.93
N LYS A 213 -11.98 12.00 -2.26
CA LYS A 213 -13.00 11.66 -3.25
C LYS A 213 -13.33 10.17 -3.23
N ILE A 214 -12.33 9.30 -3.19
CA ILE A 214 -12.51 7.84 -3.14
C ILE A 214 -13.24 7.40 -1.86
N LYS A 215 -12.90 8.00 -0.71
CA LYS A 215 -13.51 7.68 0.58
C LYS A 215 -14.93 8.21 0.75
N SER A 216 -15.35 9.16 -0.08
CA SER A 216 -16.68 9.76 0.04
C SER A 216 -17.76 8.72 -0.25
N PRO A 217 -18.70 8.45 0.68
CA PRO A 217 -19.79 7.52 0.46
C PRO A 217 -20.61 7.87 -0.78
N LEU A 218 -20.72 9.16 -1.12
CA LEU A 218 -21.45 9.65 -2.29
C LEU A 218 -20.86 9.18 -3.64
N ASN A 219 -19.63 8.68 -3.66
CA ASN A 219 -18.96 8.19 -4.86
C ASN A 219 -18.95 6.66 -4.99
N TRP A 220 -19.66 5.92 -4.11
CA TRP A 220 -19.66 4.45 -4.15
C TRP A 220 -20.07 3.88 -5.53
N TRP A 221 -21.02 4.52 -6.21
CA TRP A 221 -21.50 4.12 -7.54
C TRP A 221 -20.47 4.35 -8.67
N ARG A 222 -19.45 5.19 -8.43
CA ARG A 222 -18.34 5.44 -9.36
C ARG A 222 -17.20 4.45 -9.20
N MET A 223 -17.19 3.65 -8.12
CA MET A 223 -16.13 2.69 -7.82
C MET A 223 -15.82 1.74 -8.97
N PRO A 224 -16.82 1.12 -9.64
CA PRO A 224 -16.50 0.24 -10.76
C PRO A 224 -15.82 0.96 -11.92
N GLY A 225 -16.23 2.21 -12.21
CA GLY A 225 -15.61 3.06 -13.22
C GLY A 225 -14.14 3.38 -12.89
N MET A 226 -13.86 3.71 -11.63
CA MET A 226 -12.49 3.98 -11.15
C MET A 226 -11.61 2.73 -11.23
N VAL A 227 -12.11 1.58 -10.79
CA VAL A 227 -11.39 0.30 -10.87
C VAL A 227 -11.06 -0.05 -12.32
N GLY A 228 -12.04 0.07 -13.23
CA GLY A 228 -11.83 -0.17 -14.65
C GLY A 228 -10.83 0.80 -15.30
N ALA A 229 -10.81 2.06 -14.87
CA ALA A 229 -9.87 3.06 -15.36
C ALA A 229 -8.42 2.73 -14.96
N VAL A 230 -8.22 2.29 -13.70
CA VAL A 230 -6.92 1.88 -13.19
C VAL A 230 -6.45 0.59 -13.86
N ASP A 231 -7.30 -0.45 -13.87
CA ASP A 231 -6.94 -1.78 -14.38
C ASP A 231 -6.45 -1.74 -15.85
N ARG A 232 -7.12 -0.95 -16.70
CA ARG A 232 -6.72 -0.78 -18.11
C ARG A 232 -5.40 -0.06 -18.32
N ASN A 233 -4.93 0.68 -17.31
CA ASN A 233 -3.76 1.57 -17.41
C ASN A 233 -2.69 1.21 -16.37
N MET A 234 -2.71 -0.03 -15.86
CA MET A 234 -1.80 -0.50 -14.82
C MET A 234 -1.03 -1.74 -15.25
N LYS A 235 0.26 -1.79 -14.88
CA LYS A 235 1.07 -3.02 -14.87
C LYS A 235 1.32 -3.44 -13.43
N SER A 236 0.97 -4.67 -13.08
CA SER A 236 1.05 -5.15 -11.69
C SER A 236 1.30 -6.66 -11.62
N ASN A 237 1.90 -7.10 -10.51
CA ASN A 237 2.05 -8.50 -10.12
C ASN A 237 1.10 -8.92 -8.98
N LEU A 238 0.02 -8.16 -8.74
CA LEU A 238 -0.99 -8.48 -7.73
C LEU A 238 -1.56 -9.90 -7.90
N THR A 239 -1.73 -10.59 -6.78
CA THR A 239 -2.39 -11.90 -6.70
C THR A 239 -3.86 -11.75 -6.26
N ARG A 240 -4.68 -12.79 -6.51
CA ARG A 240 -6.07 -12.82 -6.03
C ARG A 240 -6.17 -12.64 -4.51
N ALA A 241 -5.28 -13.28 -3.74
CA ALA A 241 -5.26 -13.17 -2.29
C ALA A 241 -4.94 -11.73 -1.82
N GLN A 242 -3.96 -11.07 -2.44
CA GLN A 242 -3.64 -9.67 -2.13
C GLN A 242 -4.80 -8.74 -2.48
N VAL A 243 -5.47 -8.94 -3.62
CA VAL A 243 -6.66 -8.17 -3.97
C VAL A 243 -7.80 -8.41 -2.98
N ALA A 244 -8.00 -9.66 -2.52
CA ALA A 244 -8.99 -9.97 -1.48
C ALA A 244 -8.74 -9.18 -0.19
N GLY A 245 -7.49 -9.15 0.27
CA GLY A 245 -7.06 -8.40 1.45
C GLY A 245 -7.24 -6.89 1.28
N ILE A 246 -6.90 -6.35 0.11
CA ILE A 246 -7.09 -4.93 -0.22
C ILE A 246 -8.57 -4.55 -0.20
N LEU A 247 -9.43 -5.36 -0.82
CA LEU A 247 -10.88 -5.13 -0.84
C LEU A 247 -11.49 -5.26 0.56
N GLY A 248 -11.04 -6.24 1.36
CA GLY A 248 -11.48 -6.40 2.76
C GLY A 248 -11.14 -5.18 3.62
N ALA A 249 -9.90 -4.67 3.50
CA ALA A 249 -9.48 -3.45 4.19
C ALA A 249 -10.29 -2.22 3.75
N ALA A 250 -10.54 -2.06 2.45
CA ALA A 250 -11.32 -0.94 1.91
C ALA A 250 -12.78 -0.95 2.39
N LEU A 251 -13.41 -2.12 2.51
CA LEU A 251 -14.79 -2.25 3.01
C LEU A 251 -14.92 -1.99 4.52
N SER A 252 -13.82 -2.10 5.27
CA SER A 252 -13.80 -1.91 6.73
C SER A 252 -13.71 -0.43 7.15
N GLY A 253 -13.62 0.51 6.21
CA GLY A 253 -13.50 1.94 6.46
C GLY A 253 -12.04 2.37 6.64
N PRO A 254 -11.32 2.71 5.54
CA PRO A 254 -9.87 2.84 5.57
C PRO A 254 -9.44 4.10 6.33
N LYS A 255 -8.80 3.89 7.49
CA LYS A 255 -8.03 4.93 8.19
C LYS A 255 -6.72 5.08 7.44
N VAL A 256 -6.55 6.18 6.71
CA VAL A 256 -5.33 6.39 5.91
C VAL A 256 -4.45 7.39 6.64
N ALA A 257 -3.22 6.98 6.96
CA ALA A 257 -2.17 7.88 7.42
C ALA A 257 -1.16 8.07 6.28
N MET A 258 -0.85 9.32 5.97
CA MET A 258 0.13 9.67 4.95
C MET A 258 1.39 10.21 5.61
N HIS A 259 2.52 9.68 5.19
CA HIS A 259 3.87 10.08 5.57
C HIS A 259 4.65 10.41 4.31
N THR A 260 5.74 11.13 4.47
CA THR A 260 6.74 11.35 3.42
C THR A 260 8.09 10.94 3.96
N VAL A 261 8.95 10.38 3.11
CA VAL A 261 10.32 10.05 3.50
C VAL A 261 10.99 11.32 4.02
N PRO A 262 11.34 11.39 5.32
CA PRO A 262 11.98 12.56 5.88
C PRO A 262 13.35 12.74 5.24
N GLY A 263 13.77 13.99 5.08
CA GLY A 263 15.00 14.31 4.37
C GLY A 263 15.07 15.78 3.98
N ASN A 264 16.13 16.12 3.27
CA ASN A 264 16.41 17.48 2.80
C ASN A 264 16.90 17.46 1.35
N PHE A 265 16.79 18.58 0.66
CA PHE A 265 17.40 18.74 -0.65
C PHE A 265 18.93 18.80 -0.54
N GLY A 266 19.61 17.95 -1.30
CA GLY A 266 21.05 17.92 -1.49
C GLY A 266 21.47 18.49 -2.84
N GLY A 267 22.77 18.35 -3.17
CA GLY A 267 23.34 18.80 -4.45
C GLY A 267 22.65 18.15 -5.66
N GLY A 268 22.58 18.89 -6.77
CA GLY A 268 21.96 18.37 -8.01
C GLY A 268 20.44 18.13 -7.92
N GLY A 269 19.77 18.76 -6.95
CA GLY A 269 18.32 18.61 -6.74
C GLY A 269 17.92 17.23 -6.24
N THR A 270 18.84 16.49 -5.61
CA THR A 270 18.53 15.18 -5.01
C THR A 270 17.80 15.35 -3.68
N TRP A 271 16.95 14.41 -3.33
CA TRP A 271 16.42 14.28 -1.98
C TRP A 271 17.30 13.34 -1.15
N VAL A 272 17.92 13.84 -0.10
CA VAL A 272 18.77 13.05 0.80
C VAL A 272 17.91 12.65 1.99
N ALA A 273 17.57 11.36 2.08
CA ALA A 273 16.72 10.83 3.14
C ALA A 273 17.44 10.88 4.50
N ASP A 274 16.76 11.39 5.52
CA ASP A 274 17.15 11.23 6.91
C ASP A 274 16.82 9.79 7.33
N ARG A 275 17.86 8.95 7.40
CA ARG A 275 17.68 7.52 7.68
C ARG A 275 17.21 7.25 9.11
N ALA A 276 17.60 8.07 10.07
CA ALA A 276 17.18 7.88 11.46
C ALA A 276 15.70 8.24 11.61
N ALA A 277 15.28 9.39 11.08
CA ALA A 277 13.87 9.77 11.08
C ALA A 277 13.01 8.80 10.25
N LEU A 278 13.52 8.31 9.11
CA LEU A 278 12.83 7.31 8.30
C LEU A 278 12.65 5.99 9.07
N ALA A 279 13.68 5.53 9.79
CA ALA A 279 13.58 4.34 10.61
C ALA A 279 12.46 4.46 11.66
N THR A 280 12.35 5.61 12.33
CA THR A 280 11.25 5.87 13.28
C THR A 280 9.87 5.86 12.60
N VAL A 281 9.75 6.46 11.40
CA VAL A 281 8.49 6.42 10.63
C VAL A 281 8.13 4.98 10.25
N VAL A 282 9.10 4.19 9.79
CA VAL A 282 8.91 2.79 9.42
C VAL A 282 8.52 1.95 10.63
N GLU A 283 9.24 2.08 11.75
CA GLU A 283 8.95 1.31 12.97
C GLU A 283 7.54 1.58 13.47
N ASN A 284 7.13 2.85 13.54
CA ASN A 284 5.83 3.22 14.09
C ASN A 284 4.65 2.88 13.18
N ASN A 285 4.84 2.82 11.85
CA ASN A 285 3.72 2.79 10.90
C ASN A 285 3.76 1.62 9.91
N PHE A 286 4.93 1.08 9.57
CA PHE A 286 5.10 0.06 8.53
C PHE A 286 5.61 -1.29 9.05
N THR A 287 5.84 -1.39 10.36
CA THR A 287 6.05 -2.69 10.99
C THR A 287 4.73 -3.23 11.51
N ASP A 288 4.53 -4.55 11.34
CA ASP A 288 3.45 -5.23 12.04
C ASP A 288 3.88 -5.40 13.51
N PRO A 289 3.24 -4.73 14.48
CA PRO A 289 3.44 -5.01 15.90
C PRO A 289 3.05 -6.44 16.26
N ASN A 290 2.29 -7.12 15.38
CA ASN A 290 1.89 -8.50 15.54
C ASN A 290 2.74 -9.46 14.68
N ASP A 291 3.84 -9.01 14.06
CA ASP A 291 4.72 -9.88 13.25
C ASP A 291 5.24 -11.04 14.13
N PRO A 292 4.90 -12.31 13.83
CA PRO A 292 5.34 -13.45 14.62
C PRO A 292 6.88 -13.53 14.72
N ARG A 293 7.61 -13.00 13.73
CA ARG A 293 9.08 -12.99 13.73
C ARG A 293 9.67 -12.07 14.80
N ARG A 294 8.92 -11.06 15.24
CA ARG A 294 9.35 -10.10 16.28
C ARG A 294 8.94 -10.52 17.68
N LEU A 295 8.09 -11.52 17.88
CA LEU A 295 7.66 -11.95 19.21
C LEU A 295 8.65 -12.97 19.80
N SER A 296 9.12 -12.74 21.02
CA SER A 296 9.73 -13.80 21.83
C SER A 296 8.65 -14.54 22.62
N ILE A 297 8.55 -15.85 22.42
CA ILE A 297 7.57 -16.71 23.09
C ILE A 297 8.30 -17.67 24.02
N ALA A 298 7.92 -17.67 25.28
CA ALA A 298 8.35 -18.71 26.23
C ALA A 298 7.22 -19.71 26.44
N VAL A 299 7.46 -20.97 26.07
CA VAL A 299 6.56 -22.10 26.32
C VAL A 299 7.05 -22.85 27.56
N ILE A 300 6.27 -22.77 28.63
CA ILE A 300 6.58 -23.37 29.93
C ILE A 300 5.66 -24.56 30.17
N ASN A 301 6.21 -25.77 30.23
CA ASN A 301 5.42 -26.93 30.63
C ASN A 301 5.24 -26.94 32.15
N THR A 302 3.99 -26.88 32.63
CA THR A 302 3.67 -26.96 34.06
C THR A 302 2.86 -28.21 34.42
N ALA A 303 2.02 -28.71 33.52
CA ALA A 303 1.21 -29.92 33.78
C ALA A 303 0.87 -30.74 32.51
N ALA A 304 1.43 -30.41 31.35
CA ALA A 304 1.14 -31.09 30.09
C ALA A 304 1.99 -32.37 29.89
N PRO A 305 1.54 -33.32 29.06
CA PRO A 305 2.32 -34.50 28.70
C PRO A 305 3.75 -34.19 28.25
N SER A 306 4.67 -35.12 28.49
CA SER A 306 6.06 -34.96 28.05
C SER A 306 6.15 -34.71 26.55
N GLY A 307 6.99 -33.75 26.16
CA GLY A 307 7.16 -33.34 24.76
C GLY A 307 6.16 -32.32 24.23
N SER A 308 5.07 -32.00 24.95
CA SER A 308 4.06 -31.04 24.47
C SER A 308 4.63 -29.63 24.23
N ALA A 309 5.55 -29.16 25.09
CA ALA A 309 6.21 -27.86 24.89
C ALA A 309 7.03 -27.80 23.59
N ARG A 310 7.73 -28.88 23.25
CA ARG A 310 8.53 -28.97 22.03
C ARG A 310 7.65 -29.06 20.78
N ARG A 311 6.55 -29.83 20.83
CA ARG A 311 5.58 -29.88 19.72
C ARG A 311 4.93 -28.52 19.47
N LEU A 312 4.59 -27.80 20.54
CA LEU A 312 4.06 -26.44 20.40
C LEU A 312 5.13 -25.49 19.83
N GLN A 313 6.38 -25.61 20.26
CA GLN A 313 7.48 -24.85 19.67
C GLN A 313 7.57 -25.08 18.16
N GLU A 314 7.62 -26.33 17.71
CA GLU A 314 7.71 -26.68 16.29
C GLU A 314 6.50 -26.15 15.50
N LYS A 315 5.29 -26.22 16.07
CA LYS A 315 4.09 -25.63 15.49
C LYS A 315 4.21 -24.12 15.33
N LEU A 316 4.66 -23.40 16.37
CA LEU A 316 4.83 -21.96 16.33
C LEU A 316 5.96 -21.55 15.36
N GLU A 317 7.08 -22.26 15.35
CA GLU A 317 8.15 -22.03 14.37
C GLU A 317 7.65 -22.21 12.93
N GLY A 318 6.80 -23.22 12.68
CA GLY A 318 6.12 -23.42 11.39
C GLY A 318 5.14 -22.29 11.00
N LEU A 319 4.61 -21.56 11.98
CA LEU A 319 3.79 -20.36 11.78
C LEU A 319 4.62 -19.07 11.64
N GLY A 320 5.95 -19.17 11.67
CA GLY A 320 6.87 -18.05 11.45
C GLY A 320 7.38 -17.36 12.72
N TYR A 321 7.12 -17.93 13.91
CA TYR A 321 7.71 -17.44 15.15
C TYR A 321 9.19 -17.83 15.24
N LEU A 322 10.10 -16.85 15.20
CA LEU A 322 11.55 -17.11 15.12
C LEU A 322 12.23 -17.24 16.49
N ARG A 323 11.58 -16.80 17.57
CA ARG A 323 12.16 -16.73 18.92
C ARG A 323 11.28 -17.46 19.92
N VAL A 324 11.16 -18.78 19.76
CA VAL A 324 10.40 -19.63 20.69
C VAL A 324 11.38 -20.38 21.59
N SER A 325 11.21 -20.25 22.90
CA SER A 325 11.97 -20.99 23.90
C SER A 325 11.07 -21.93 24.66
N VAL A 326 11.60 -23.08 25.08
CA VAL A 326 10.89 -24.09 25.87
C VAL A 326 11.58 -24.30 27.20
N ALA A 327 10.80 -24.42 28.27
CA ALA A 327 11.31 -24.80 29.58
C ALA A 327 10.24 -25.58 30.39
N ASN A 328 10.68 -26.25 31.46
CA ASN A 328 9.77 -26.82 32.45
C ASN A 328 9.65 -25.84 33.62
N GLY A 329 8.41 -25.59 34.06
CA GLY A 329 8.12 -24.74 35.20
C GLY A 329 7.74 -25.55 36.45
N PRO A 330 7.51 -24.87 37.57
CA PRO A 330 6.87 -25.48 38.73
C PRO A 330 5.56 -26.14 38.32
N GLN A 331 5.28 -27.32 38.87
CA GLN A 331 3.99 -27.99 38.73
C GLN A 331 2.88 -27.03 39.18
N GLY A 332 1.93 -26.77 38.28
CA GLY A 332 0.88 -25.77 38.52
C GLY A 332 -0.10 -25.65 37.37
N ASN A 333 -1.27 -25.07 37.67
CA ASN A 333 -2.46 -24.85 36.84
C ASN A 333 -2.95 -26.03 35.96
N ALA A 334 -4.22 -26.41 36.17
CA ALA A 334 -4.89 -27.43 35.36
C ALA A 334 -5.19 -26.98 33.92
N THR A 335 -5.22 -25.68 33.67
CA THR A 335 -5.59 -25.09 32.37
C THR A 335 -4.43 -24.31 31.78
N THR A 336 -4.26 -24.42 30.46
CA THR A 336 -3.24 -23.70 29.70
C THR A 336 -3.52 -22.21 29.74
N THR A 337 -2.52 -21.42 30.11
CA THR A 337 -2.66 -19.96 30.20
C THR A 337 -1.67 -19.24 29.31
N ILE A 338 -2.11 -18.12 28.75
CA ILE A 338 -1.30 -17.30 27.86
C ILE A 338 -1.32 -15.87 28.38
N THR A 339 -0.12 -15.29 28.57
CA THR A 339 0.05 -13.94 29.10
C THR A 339 0.94 -13.10 28.19
N GLY A 340 0.66 -11.80 28.11
CA GLY A 340 1.45 -10.84 27.34
C GLY A 340 0.61 -10.03 26.33
N PRO A 341 1.23 -9.06 25.63
CA PRO A 341 0.53 -8.09 24.79
C PRO A 341 -0.23 -8.71 23.61
N GLN A 342 0.17 -9.91 23.16
CA GLN A 342 -0.36 -10.61 21.99
C GLN A 342 -1.01 -11.96 22.34
N ALA A 343 -1.38 -12.16 23.61
CA ALA A 343 -1.87 -13.44 24.12
C ALA A 343 -3.10 -13.98 23.37
N GLY A 344 -4.00 -13.11 22.89
CA GLY A 344 -5.18 -13.54 22.13
C GLY A 344 -4.86 -14.16 20.77
N ARG A 345 -3.82 -13.67 20.07
CA ARG A 345 -3.34 -14.26 18.82
C ARG A 345 -2.67 -15.60 19.08
N ILE A 346 -1.77 -15.64 20.06
CA ILE A 346 -1.10 -16.89 20.43
C ILE A 346 -2.12 -17.93 20.90
N LEU A 347 -3.23 -17.54 21.54
CA LEU A 347 -4.32 -18.46 21.85
C LEU A 347 -4.97 -19.07 20.60
N GLN A 348 -5.17 -18.29 19.53
CA GLN A 348 -5.67 -18.81 18.25
C GLN A 348 -4.68 -19.80 17.62
N ASP A 349 -3.38 -19.50 17.68
CA ASP A 349 -2.32 -20.35 17.13
C ASP A 349 -2.10 -21.63 17.97
N VAL A 350 -2.22 -21.53 19.30
CA VAL A 350 -2.15 -22.68 20.24
C VAL A 350 -3.40 -23.55 20.11
N GLY A 351 -4.58 -22.93 20.00
CA GLY A 351 -5.88 -23.59 19.78
C GLY A 351 -6.61 -24.07 21.04
N HIS A 352 -6.07 -23.83 22.23
CA HIS A 352 -6.69 -24.17 23.51
C HIS A 352 -6.12 -23.32 24.66
N GLY A 353 -6.80 -23.32 25.81
CA GLY A 353 -6.43 -22.55 26.99
C GLY A 353 -7.15 -21.20 27.09
N GLN A 354 -6.60 -20.29 27.88
CA GLN A 354 -7.19 -18.97 28.13
C GLN A 354 -6.14 -17.87 28.28
N VAL A 355 -6.51 -16.65 27.90
CA VAL A 355 -5.70 -15.45 28.16
C VAL A 355 -5.90 -15.01 29.59
N VAL A 356 -4.80 -14.78 30.32
CA VAL A 356 -4.86 -14.26 31.69
C VAL A 356 -3.97 -13.03 31.84
N GLN A 357 -4.33 -12.14 32.77
CA GLN A 357 -3.45 -11.04 33.17
C GLN A 357 -2.58 -11.49 34.35
N ALA A 358 -1.41 -12.05 34.03
CA ALA A 358 -0.41 -12.43 35.00
C ALA A 358 1.00 -12.11 34.48
N GLN A 359 1.97 -12.05 35.38
CA GLN A 359 3.36 -11.81 35.02
C GLN A 359 3.90 -12.96 34.13
N GLY A 360 4.44 -12.59 32.97
CA GLY A 360 5.15 -13.49 32.07
C GLY A 360 6.55 -13.84 32.56
N VAL A 361 7.24 -14.69 31.79
CA VAL A 361 8.67 -14.98 31.99
C VAL A 361 9.49 -13.76 31.56
N PRO A 362 10.45 -13.29 32.39
CA PRO A 362 11.34 -12.18 32.00
C PRO A 362 12.07 -12.45 30.68
N GLY A 363 12.06 -11.47 29.78
CA GLY A 363 12.69 -11.56 28.45
C GLY A 363 11.81 -12.19 27.36
N ALA A 364 10.62 -12.69 27.71
CA ALA A 364 9.61 -13.14 26.74
C ALA A 364 8.49 -12.09 26.60
N ASP A 365 8.12 -11.78 25.36
CA ASP A 365 6.96 -10.92 25.07
C ASP A 365 5.65 -11.63 25.40
N VAL A 366 5.57 -12.93 25.12
CA VAL A 366 4.42 -13.79 25.45
C VAL A 366 4.88 -15.04 26.18
N THR A 367 4.14 -15.43 27.21
CA THR A 367 4.36 -16.70 27.92
C THR A 367 3.16 -17.61 27.74
N VAL A 368 3.40 -18.84 27.27
CA VAL A 368 2.42 -19.92 27.21
C VAL A 368 2.76 -20.92 28.32
N ARG A 369 1.89 -21.08 29.30
CA ARG A 369 2.03 -22.10 30.35
C ARG A 369 1.11 -23.26 30.02
N LEU A 370 1.67 -24.42 29.68
CA LEU A 370 0.93 -25.60 29.26
C LEU A 370 0.40 -26.37 30.47
N GLY A 371 -0.93 -26.42 30.57
CA GLY A 371 -1.68 -27.13 31.59
C GLY A 371 -2.07 -28.55 31.18
N SER A 372 -2.79 -29.25 32.05
CA SER A 372 -3.23 -30.64 31.79
C SER A 372 -4.33 -30.75 30.74
N ASP A 373 -4.91 -29.64 30.31
CA ASP A 373 -5.82 -29.53 29.15
C ASP A 373 -5.11 -29.58 27.79
N THR A 374 -3.78 -29.64 27.78
CA THR A 374 -3.00 -29.77 26.53
C THR A 374 -3.26 -31.13 25.87
N PRO A 375 -3.71 -31.18 24.60
CA PRO A 375 -3.97 -32.44 23.90
C PRO A 375 -2.73 -33.34 23.83
N ALA A 376 -2.94 -34.65 23.99
CA ALA A 376 -1.85 -35.64 24.00
C ALA A 376 -1.28 -35.99 22.61
N ASN A 377 -1.83 -35.40 21.55
CA ASN A 377 -1.54 -35.76 20.16
C ASN A 377 -0.05 -35.68 19.80
#